data_AF-A0A1Q7EFE1-F1
#
_entry.id   AF-A0A1Q7EFE1-F1
#
_cell.length_a   1.000
_cell.length_b   1.000
_cell.length_c   1.000
_cell.angle_alpha   90.00
_cell.angle_beta   90.00
_cell.angle_gamma   90.00
#
_symmetry.space_group_name_H-M   'P 1'
#
loop_
_entity.id
_entity.type
_entity.pdbx_description
1 polymer ?
#
loop_
_entity_poly.entity_id
_entity_poly.type
_entity_poly.pdbx_seq_one_letter_code
_entity_poly.pdbx_strand_id
1 'polypeptide(L)'
;MNGLSELREQGRMTWMEEEHGWVAAPEDVVKALSNDGFEECKREMTTSRRDRRPAGGVWQGLNTRTGSVASAIWVNRPTWPQAIVFIAIDGDSLKGGRPRLERDLYQEEGGES
;
A
#
# COMPACT_ATOMS: atom_id res chain seq x y z
N MET A 1 -9.95 -4.93 10.79
CA MET A 1 -8.92 -3.93 10.47
C MET A 1 -7.89 -4.61 9.59
N ASN A 2 -7.47 -3.96 8.51
CA ASN A 2 -6.46 -4.50 7.59
C ASN A 2 -5.07 -4.04 8.06
N GLY A 3 -4.03 -4.84 7.81
CA GLY A 3 -2.67 -4.60 8.33
C GLY A 3 -2.09 -3.27 7.87
N LEU A 4 -2.47 -2.79 6.68
CA LEU A 4 -2.03 -1.48 6.18
C LEU A 4 -2.64 -0.31 6.97
N SER A 5 -3.89 -0.42 7.47
CA SER A 5 -4.46 0.64 8.32
C SER A 5 -3.75 0.72 9.66
N GLU A 6 -3.35 -0.42 10.24
CA GLU A 6 -2.56 -0.43 11.48
C GLU A 6 -1.22 0.30 11.31
N LEU A 7 -0.53 0.08 10.18
CA LEU A 7 0.71 0.80 9.87
C LEU A 7 0.50 2.31 9.77
N ARG A 8 -0.64 2.74 9.20
CA ARG A 8 -1.00 4.16 9.10
C ARG A 8 -1.29 4.78 10.45
N GLU A 9 -2.08 4.09 11.27
CA GLU A 9 -2.43 4.54 12.63
C GLU A 9 -1.21 4.63 13.54
N GLN A 10 -0.24 3.73 13.38
CA GLN A 10 1.04 3.74 14.10
C GLN A 10 2.05 4.77 13.55
N GLY A 11 1.72 5.49 12.47
CA GLY A 11 2.63 6.44 11.82
C GLY A 11 3.82 5.78 11.11
N ARG A 12 3.78 4.46 10.89
CA ARG A 12 4.82 3.69 10.18
C ARG A 12 4.64 3.67 8.67
N MET A 13 3.46 4.12 8.21
CA MET A 13 3.12 4.30 6.81
C MET A 13 2.42 5.64 6.64
N THR A 14 3.11 6.62 6.07
CA THR A 14 2.62 8.00 5.95
C THR A 14 2.52 8.39 4.49
N TRP A 15 1.40 9.01 4.09
CA TRP A 15 1.26 9.50 2.73
C TRP A 15 2.09 10.76 2.51
N MET A 16 2.75 10.81 1.37
CA MET A 16 3.51 11.97 0.92
C MET A 16 2.93 12.47 -0.41
N GLU A 17 2.32 13.65 -0.37
CA GLU A 17 1.67 14.25 -1.55
C GLU A 17 2.66 14.50 -2.69
N GLU A 18 3.87 14.99 -2.38
CA GLU A 18 4.89 15.34 -3.39
C GLU A 18 5.35 14.15 -4.23
N GLU A 19 5.42 12.96 -3.61
CA GLU A 19 5.86 11.72 -4.27
C GLU A 19 4.68 10.84 -4.69
N HIS A 20 3.44 11.27 -4.41
CA HIS A 20 2.21 10.51 -4.60
C HIS A 20 2.33 9.05 -4.11
N GLY A 21 2.97 8.86 -2.96
CA GLY A 21 3.35 7.55 -2.45
C GLY A 21 3.39 7.49 -0.94
N TRP A 22 3.57 6.28 -0.43
CA TRP A 22 3.65 6.02 1.01
C TRP A 22 5.10 5.96 1.46
N VAL A 23 5.47 6.74 2.46
CA VAL A 23 6.74 6.58 3.18
C VAL A 23 6.55 5.45 4.19
N ALA A 24 7.21 4.32 3.96
CA ALA A 24 7.12 3.13 4.82
C ALA A 24 8.34 2.21 4.63
N ALA A 25 8.53 1.26 5.56
CA ALA A 25 9.42 0.13 5.34
C ALA A 25 8.75 -0.89 4.40
N PRO A 26 9.38 -1.29 3.28
CA PRO A 26 8.78 -2.26 2.35
C PRO A 26 8.40 -3.59 3.01
N GLU A 27 9.21 -4.05 3.96
CA GLU A 27 8.99 -5.31 4.68
C GLU A 27 7.75 -5.25 5.57
N ASP A 28 7.48 -4.09 6.18
CA ASP A 28 6.28 -3.89 6.97
C ASP A 28 5.02 -3.92 6.09
N VAL A 29 5.09 -3.29 4.92
CA VAL A 29 4.00 -3.30 3.93
C VAL A 29 3.72 -4.72 3.44
N VAL A 30 4.77 -5.47 3.06
CA VAL A 30 4.62 -6.86 2.61
C VAL A 30 4.04 -7.73 3.71
N LYS A 31 4.54 -7.60 4.95
CA LYS A 31 4.03 -8.36 6.10
C LYS A 31 2.56 -8.05 6.37
N ALA A 32 2.17 -6.78 6.30
CA ALA A 32 0.78 -6.36 6.45
C ALA A 32 -0.12 -6.99 5.38
N LEU A 33 0.30 -6.96 4.11
CA LEU A 33 -0.43 -7.60 3.00
C LEU A 33 -0.53 -9.12 3.18
N SER A 34 0.54 -9.78 3.63
CA SER A 34 0.49 -11.21 3.94
C SER A 34 -0.46 -11.54 5.09
N ASN A 35 -0.49 -10.72 6.14
CA ASN A 35 -1.45 -10.88 7.23
C ASN A 35 -2.91 -10.68 6.79
N ASP A 36 -3.14 -9.85 5.75
CA ASP A 36 -4.45 -9.66 5.13
C ASP A 36 -4.85 -10.80 4.17
N GLY A 37 -4.00 -11.82 4.02
CA GLY A 37 -4.26 -13.03 3.24
C GLY A 37 -3.75 -12.99 1.80
N PHE A 38 -2.88 -12.04 1.44
CA PHE A 38 -2.18 -12.05 0.16
C PHE A 38 -0.91 -12.90 0.24
N GLU A 39 -0.93 -14.06 -0.40
CA GLU A 39 0.22 -14.96 -0.48
C GLU A 39 1.21 -14.43 -1.53
N GLU A 40 2.50 -14.37 -1.21
CA GLU A 40 3.54 -13.89 -2.13
C GLU A 40 3.63 -14.78 -3.37
N CYS A 41 3.37 -14.20 -4.54
CA CYS A 41 3.56 -14.85 -5.83
C CYS A 41 4.90 -14.48 -6.46
N LYS A 42 5.36 -13.24 -6.23
CA LYS A 42 6.57 -12.70 -6.83
C LYS A 42 7.22 -11.67 -5.92
N ARG A 43 8.55 -11.71 -5.84
CA ARG A 43 9.36 -10.64 -5.26
C ARG A 43 10.67 -10.47 -6.04
N GLU A 44 10.98 -9.23 -6.42
CA GLU A 44 12.22 -8.87 -7.09
C GLU A 44 12.83 -7.63 -6.43
N MET A 45 14.16 -7.63 -6.28
CA MET A 45 14.91 -6.48 -5.79
C MET A 45 15.77 -5.92 -6.92
N THR A 46 15.84 -4.60 -7.01
CA THR A 46 16.74 -3.91 -7.94
C THR A 46 17.90 -3.30 -7.18
N THR A 47 19.09 -3.37 -7.75
CA THR A 47 20.29 -2.72 -7.20
C THR A 47 20.72 -1.58 -8.10
N SER A 48 21.19 -0.48 -7.52
CA SER A 48 21.81 0.61 -8.28
C SER A 48 23.14 0.15 -8.88
N ARG A 49 23.39 0.52 -10.14
CA ARG A 49 24.63 0.15 -10.85
C ARG A 49 25.89 0.83 -10.29
N ARG A 50 25.74 2.02 -9.67
CA ARG A 50 26.90 2.83 -9.22
C ARG A 50 27.52 2.31 -7.93
N ASP A 51 26.70 1.79 -7.03
CA ASP A 51 27.09 1.44 -5.65
C ASP A 51 26.60 0.05 -5.20
N ARG A 52 25.91 -0.70 -6.08
CA ARG A 52 25.33 -2.03 -5.81
C ARG A 52 24.37 -2.08 -4.61
N ARG A 53 23.93 -0.92 -4.09
CA ARG A 53 22.95 -0.87 -3.01
C ARG A 53 21.55 -1.20 -3.55
N PRO A 54 20.67 -1.81 -2.74
CA PRO A 54 19.27 -1.97 -3.11
C PRO A 54 18.66 -0.61 -3.44
N ALA A 55 18.24 -0.42 -4.68
CA ALA A 55 17.62 0.82 -5.18
C ALA A 55 16.09 0.77 -5.06
N GLY A 56 15.53 -0.42 -4.91
CA GLY A 56 14.09 -0.62 -4.79
C GLY A 56 13.72 -2.07 -5.03
N GLY A 57 12.44 -2.30 -5.30
CA GLY A 57 11.94 -3.63 -5.61
C GLY A 57 10.46 -3.63 -5.94
N VAL A 58 9.98 -4.81 -6.26
CA VAL A 58 8.58 -5.09 -6.52
C VAL A 58 8.19 -6.37 -5.79
N TRP A 59 6.95 -6.38 -5.32
CA TRP A 59 6.30 -7.52 -4.71
C TRP A 59 4.88 -7.64 -5.27
N GLN A 60 4.42 -8.87 -5.43
CA GLN A 60 3.07 -9.20 -5.82
C GLN A 60 2.57 -10.39 -4.99
N GLY A 61 1.31 -10.31 -4.57
CA GLY A 61 0.64 -11.41 -3.88
C GLY A 61 -0.81 -11.58 -4.30
N LEU A 62 -1.29 -12.81 -4.16
CA LEU A 62 -2.63 -13.24 -4.53
C LEU A 62 -3.40 -13.65 -3.27
N ASN A 63 -4.61 -13.12 -3.11
CA ASN A 63 -5.56 -13.64 -2.15
C ASN A 63 -6.40 -14.73 -2.83
N THR A 64 -6.06 -15.99 -2.61
CA THR A 64 -6.72 -17.14 -3.29
C THR A 64 -8.20 -17.30 -2.92
N ARG A 65 -8.62 -16.72 -1.78
CA ARG A 65 -10.02 -16.73 -1.34
C ARG A 65 -10.88 -15.73 -2.09
N THR A 66 -10.36 -14.54 -2.39
CA THR A 66 -11.13 -13.48 -3.09
C THR A 66 -10.80 -13.38 -4.58
N GLY A 67 -9.66 -13.94 -5.01
CA GLY A 67 -9.10 -13.73 -6.34
C GLY A 67 -8.34 -12.40 -6.51
N SER A 68 -8.26 -11.58 -5.46
CA SER A 68 -7.64 -10.26 -5.54
C SER A 68 -6.12 -10.32 -5.60
N VAL A 69 -5.51 -9.37 -6.32
CA VAL A 69 -4.05 -9.23 -6.45
C VAL A 69 -3.59 -7.93 -5.82
N ALA A 70 -2.66 -8.03 -4.87
CA ALA A 70 -1.94 -6.89 -4.33
C ALA A 70 -0.57 -6.76 -4.99
N SER A 71 -0.20 -5.53 -5.34
CA SER A 71 1.13 -5.19 -5.87
C SER A 71 1.73 -4.08 -5.04
N ALA A 72 3.01 -4.21 -4.69
CA ALA A 72 3.78 -3.18 -4.01
C ALA A 72 5.09 -2.93 -4.76
N ILE A 73 5.35 -1.67 -5.12
CA ILE A 73 6.62 -1.23 -5.73
C ILE A 73 7.24 -0.24 -4.77
N TRP A 74 8.54 -0.37 -4.49
CA TRP A 74 9.23 0.60 -3.65
C TRP A 74 10.52 1.09 -4.29
N VAL A 75 10.85 2.34 -3.95
CA VAL A 75 12.09 3.01 -4.35
C VAL A 75 12.78 3.50 -3.09
N ASN A 76 14.01 3.04 -2.89
CA ASN A 76 14.84 3.45 -1.78
C ASN A 76 15.40 4.85 -2.04
N ARG A 77 15.34 5.73 -1.05
CA ARG A 77 15.94 7.07 -1.14
C ARG A 77 17.24 7.07 -0.34
N PRO A 78 18.38 7.48 -0.91
CA PRO A 78 19.67 7.41 -0.23
C PRO A 78 19.73 8.16 1.11
N THR A 79 18.93 9.20 1.26
CA THR A 79 18.91 10.08 2.44
C THR A 79 17.85 9.70 3.46
N TRP A 80 16.93 8.77 3.16
CA TRP A 80 15.83 8.43 4.06
C TRP A 80 15.95 7.00 4.59
N PRO A 81 15.58 6.77 5.86
CA PRO A 81 15.58 5.41 6.42
C PRO A 81 14.45 4.53 5.86
N GLN A 82 13.45 5.12 5.20
CA GLN A 82 12.26 4.46 4.67
C GLN A 82 12.14 4.71 3.16
N ALA A 83 11.47 3.79 2.46
CA ALA A 83 11.27 3.87 1.02
C ALA A 83 9.99 4.63 0.68
N ILE A 84 9.90 5.13 -0.55
CA ILE A 84 8.60 5.47 -1.14
C ILE A 84 8.00 4.18 -1.69
N VAL A 85 6.78 3.85 -1.27
CA VAL A 85 6.05 2.64 -1.61
C VAL A 85 4.75 3.00 -2.32
N PHE A 86 4.51 2.36 -3.46
CA PHE A 86 3.29 2.43 -4.24
C PHE A 86 2.57 1.10 -4.11
N ILE A 87 1.32 1.13 -3.70
CA ILE A 87 0.52 -0.06 -3.45
C ILE A 87 -0.72 -0.01 -4.32
N ALA A 88 -1.06 -1.13 -4.97
CA ALA A 88 -2.30 -1.29 -5.68
C ALA A 88 -2.96 -2.63 -5.31
N ILE A 89 -4.29 -2.64 -5.19
CA ILE A 89 -5.09 -3.87 -5.05
C ILE A 89 -6.05 -3.89 -6.24
N ASP A 90 -6.03 -4.97 -7.00
CA ASP A 90 -6.85 -5.14 -8.21
C ASP A 90 -6.68 -4.00 -9.24
N GLY A 91 -5.48 -3.42 -9.27
CA GLY A 91 -5.12 -2.27 -10.13
C GLY A 91 -5.46 -0.91 -9.53
N ASP A 92 -6.25 -0.85 -8.47
CA ASP A 92 -6.59 0.39 -7.79
C ASP A 92 -5.48 0.83 -6.84
N SER A 93 -4.87 1.98 -7.15
CA SER A 93 -3.80 2.56 -6.34
C SER A 93 -4.33 3.01 -4.98
N LEU A 94 -3.71 2.52 -3.91
CA LEU A 94 -3.98 2.94 -2.55
C LEU A 94 -3.36 4.32 -2.31
N LYS A 95 -4.21 5.34 -2.15
CA LYS A 95 -3.80 6.74 -1.93
C LYS A 95 -4.02 7.19 -0.49
N GLY A 96 -3.35 8.26 -0.09
CA GLY A 96 -3.36 8.85 1.25
C GLY A 96 -4.66 9.45 1.76
N GLY A 97 -5.75 9.38 1.00
CA GLY A 97 -7.05 9.83 1.46
C GLY A 97 -7.43 9.12 2.77
N ARG A 98 -8.19 9.83 3.63
CA ARG A 98 -8.86 9.17 4.76
C ARG A 98 -9.60 7.93 4.24
N PRO A 99 -9.66 6.82 5.01
CA PRO A 99 -10.47 5.68 4.63
C PRO A 99 -11.84 6.20 4.19
N ARG A 100 -12.31 5.81 3.00
CA ARG A 100 -13.71 6.00 2.65
C ARG A 100 -14.48 5.16 3.66
N LEU A 101 -14.90 5.75 4.78
CA LEU A 101 -16.05 5.21 5.50
C LEU A 101 -17.16 5.14 4.46
N GLU A 102 -17.82 3.98 4.42
CA GLU A 102 -19.09 3.72 3.73
C GLU A 102 -19.86 5.02 3.52
N ARG A 103 -19.99 5.40 2.25
CA ARG A 103 -21.00 6.37 1.84
C ARG A 103 -22.29 5.60 1.56
N ASP A 104 -22.71 4.81 2.53
CA ASP A 104 -24.10 4.43 2.72
C ASP A 104 -24.45 4.95 4.10
N LEU A 105 -25.31 5.96 4.14
CA LEU A 105 -26.44 6.08 5.06
C LEU A 105 -27.08 7.51 4.98
N TYR A 106 -28.29 7.51 4.42
CA TYR A 106 -29.42 8.44 4.55
C TYR A 106 -29.41 9.80 3.82
N GLN A 107 -30.17 9.87 2.73
CA GLN A 107 -31.27 10.83 2.68
C GLN A 107 -32.47 10.24 1.91
N GLU A 108 -33.26 9.44 2.62
CA GLU A 108 -34.71 9.39 2.35
C GLU A 108 -35.35 10.53 3.15
N GLU A 109 -35.89 11.51 2.45
CA GLU A 109 -36.98 12.42 2.83
C GLU A 109 -37.57 12.76 1.43
N GLY A 110 -38.71 12.24 0.97
CA GLY A 110 -39.97 12.14 1.68
C GLY A 110 -40.64 13.52 1.71
N GLY A 111 -41.36 13.89 0.65
CA GLY A 111 -42.08 15.17 0.62
C GLY A 111 -42.85 15.40 -0.68
N GLU A 112 -44.09 14.91 -0.72
CA GLU A 112 -45.13 15.37 -1.65
C GLU A 112 -45.41 16.87 -1.44
N SER A 113 -45.58 17.63 -2.52
CA SER A 113 -46.54 18.73 -2.69
C SER A 113 -46.67 19.12 -4.16
#